data_AF-A0A6J8EUI3-F1
#
_entry.id   AF-A0A6J8EUI3-F1
#
_cell.length_a   1.000
_cell.length_b   1.000
_cell.length_c   1.000
_cell.angle_alpha   90.00
_cell.angle_beta   90.00
_cell.angle_gamma   90.00
#
_symmetry.space_group_name_H-M   'P 1'
#
loop_
_entity.id
_entity.type
_entity.pdbx_description
1 polymer ?
#
loop_
_entity_poly.entity_id
_entity_poly.type
_entity_poly.pdbx_seq_one_letter_code
_entity_poly.pdbx_strand_id
1 'polypeptide(L)'
;MQKHGLAKFPPSEYSIGDEVYVKFIGKDKRVYRGGASIAAPRVLEGKVIAANKDLHKYKVKYTTQEKTISSDCFRVDMITSKIASQEGEKQQRAKENAKRENINLQGENERVFNILQELNDIITESKVMSTSYKEALHDKMIGLQQNAAKEDLHAL
;
A
#
# COMPACT_ATOMS: atom_id res chain seq x y z
N MET A 1 -18.87 -31.39 -2.85
CA MET A 1 -18.91 -30.33 -1.82
C MET A 1 -18.13 -29.12 -2.32
N GLN A 2 -18.82 -28.07 -2.76
CA GLN A 2 -18.19 -26.79 -3.12
C GLN A 2 -17.69 -26.14 -1.83
N LYS A 3 -16.37 -26.06 -1.67
CA LYS A 3 -15.75 -25.22 -0.64
C LYS A 3 -16.16 -23.79 -0.96
N HIS A 4 -17.00 -23.16 -0.14
CA HIS A 4 -17.17 -21.70 -0.11
C HIS A 4 -15.83 -21.10 0.34
N GLY A 5 -14.85 -21.10 -0.56
CA GLY A 5 -13.56 -20.49 -0.34
C GLY A 5 -13.76 -19.00 -0.30
N LEU A 6 -14.01 -18.46 0.90
CA LEU A 6 -13.96 -17.03 1.25
C LEU A 6 -12.54 -16.44 1.13
N ALA A 7 -11.67 -17.09 0.35
CA ALA A 7 -10.33 -16.64 0.01
C ALA A 7 -10.24 -16.61 -1.52
N LYS A 8 -10.84 -15.58 -2.13
CA LYS A 8 -10.48 -15.15 -3.49
C LYS A 8 -9.99 -13.72 -3.36
N PHE A 9 -8.73 -13.51 -3.71
CA PHE A 9 -8.15 -12.18 -3.79
C PHE A 9 -8.63 -11.50 -5.08
N PRO A 10 -9.05 -10.22 -5.03
CA PRO A 10 -9.19 -9.40 -3.83
C PRO A 10 -10.51 -9.67 -3.07
N PRO A 11 -10.52 -9.42 -1.75
CA PRO A 11 -11.72 -9.58 -0.95
C PRO A 11 -12.81 -8.59 -1.37
N SER A 12 -14.08 -8.97 -1.18
CA SER A 12 -15.23 -8.11 -1.49
C SER A 12 -15.18 -6.79 -0.72
N GLU A 13 -15.45 -5.68 -1.41
CA GLU A 13 -15.64 -4.39 -0.75
C GLU A 13 -17.10 -4.14 -0.41
N TYR A 14 -17.37 -3.73 0.83
CA TYR A 14 -18.70 -3.37 1.29
C TYR A 14 -18.81 -1.87 1.54
N SER A 15 -20.00 -1.32 1.29
CA SER A 15 -20.32 0.08 1.53
C SER A 15 -21.18 0.24 2.78
N ILE A 16 -21.14 1.43 3.38
CA ILE A 16 -22.07 1.79 4.46
C ILE A 16 -23.49 1.67 3.91
N GLY A 17 -24.34 0.94 4.63
CA GLY A 17 -25.71 0.67 4.22
C GLY A 17 -25.93 -0.73 3.65
N ASP A 18 -24.87 -1.45 3.26
CA ASP A 18 -25.00 -2.81 2.71
C ASP A 18 -25.59 -3.79 3.72
N GLU A 19 -26.53 -4.61 3.26
CA GLU A 19 -27.03 -5.76 4.02
C GLU A 19 -26.14 -6.99 3.82
N VAL A 20 -25.71 -7.58 4.92
CA VAL A 20 -24.70 -8.64 4.94
C VAL A 20 -25.07 -9.74 5.93
N TYR A 21 -24.54 -10.93 5.68
CA TYR A 21 -24.43 -11.98 6.68
C TYR A 21 -23.05 -11.93 7.33
N VAL A 22 -23.00 -12.01 8.66
CA VAL A 22 -21.76 -12.08 9.42
C VAL A 22 -21.62 -13.43 10.12
N LYS A 23 -20.43 -14.02 10.02
CA LYS A 23 -20.08 -15.24 10.74
C LYS A 23 -19.60 -14.86 12.14
N PHE A 24 -20.47 -15.00 13.13
CA PHE A 24 -20.13 -14.77 14.52
C PHE A 24 -19.51 -16.02 15.15
N ILE A 25 -18.27 -15.87 15.63
CA ILE A 25 -17.59 -16.87 16.45
C ILE A 25 -17.65 -16.30 17.87
N GLY A 26 -18.38 -16.96 18.78
CA GLY A 26 -18.58 -16.46 20.15
C GLY A 26 -17.27 -16.05 20.82
N LYS A 27 -17.29 -14.96 21.60
CA LYS A 27 -16.11 -14.44 22.34
C LYS A 27 -15.63 -15.38 23.45
N ASP A 28 -16.36 -16.47 23.75
CA ASP A 28 -15.96 -17.45 24.76
C ASP A 28 -14.81 -18.34 24.24
N LYS A 29 -13.60 -17.79 24.33
CA LYS A 29 -12.32 -18.51 24.15
C LYS A 29 -12.00 -19.43 25.34
N ARG A 30 -13.00 -20.05 25.99
CA ARG A 30 -12.70 -21.13 26.94
C ARG A 30 -12.42 -22.39 26.15
N VAL A 31 -11.15 -22.51 25.75
CA VAL A 31 -10.54 -23.76 25.33
C VAL A 31 -10.61 -24.72 26.51
N TYR A 32 -11.67 -25.51 26.60
CA TYR A 32 -11.73 -26.63 27.53
C TYR A 32 -10.84 -27.75 27.00
N ARG A 33 -9.75 -28.05 27.73
CA ARG A 33 -9.04 -29.34 27.63
C ARG A 33 -10.07 -30.45 27.87
N GLY A 34 -10.59 -31.09 26.82
CA GLY A 34 -11.52 -32.22 27.02
C GLY A 34 -12.46 -32.57 25.88
N GLY A 35 -12.54 -31.78 24.80
CA GLY A 35 -13.37 -32.10 23.65
C GLY A 35 -14.86 -31.78 23.85
N ALA A 36 -15.51 -31.30 22.78
CA ALA A 36 -16.92 -30.92 22.69
C ALA A 36 -17.38 -29.66 23.47
N SER A 37 -17.08 -28.48 22.91
CA SER A 37 -18.04 -27.36 22.78
C SER A 37 -17.39 -26.22 21.98
N ILE A 38 -17.18 -26.41 20.67
CA ILE A 38 -17.04 -25.28 19.75
C ILE A 38 -18.46 -24.81 19.52
N ALA A 39 -18.87 -23.69 20.12
CA ALA A 39 -20.14 -23.08 19.77
C ALA A 39 -20.17 -22.94 18.24
N ALA A 40 -21.08 -23.67 17.58
CA ALA A 40 -21.15 -23.69 16.13
C ALA A 40 -21.19 -22.25 15.60
N PRO A 41 -20.40 -21.90 14.58
CA PRO A 41 -20.37 -20.56 14.05
C PRO A 41 -21.79 -20.13 13.67
N ARG A 42 -22.28 -19.05 14.28
CA ARG A 42 -23.63 -18.53 14.03
C ARG A 42 -23.54 -17.52 12.91
N VAL A 43 -24.44 -17.60 11.94
CA VAL A 43 -24.58 -16.58 10.90
C VAL A 43 -25.66 -15.61 11.36
N LEU A 44 -25.34 -14.32 11.37
CA LEU A 44 -26.27 -13.27 11.78
C LEU A 44 -26.48 -12.30 10.62
N GLU A 45 -27.70 -11.81 10.49
CA GLU A 45 -28.02 -10.73 9.56
C GLU A 45 -27.63 -9.39 10.15
N GLY A 46 -27.04 -8.54 9.32
CA GLY A 46 -26.66 -7.19 9.73
C GLY A 46 -26.56 -6.21 8.59
N LYS A 47 -26.27 -4.97 8.97
CA LYS A 47 -26.07 -3.83 8.08
C LYS A 47 -24.75 -3.16 8.40
N VAL A 48 -23.95 -2.89 7.36
CA VAL A 48 -22.68 -2.18 7.51
C VAL A 48 -22.97 -0.73 7.92
N ILE A 49 -22.41 -0.28 9.04
CA ILE A 49 -22.58 1.08 9.56
C ILE A 49 -21.29 1.90 9.50
N ALA A 50 -20.13 1.26 9.38
CA ALA A 50 -18.85 1.91 9.12
C ALA A 50 -17.93 0.96 8.35
N ALA A 51 -17.06 1.51 7.52
CA ALA A 51 -16.12 0.74 6.70
C ALA A 51 -14.72 1.36 6.78
N ASN A 52 -13.72 0.52 7.03
CA ASN A 52 -12.30 0.82 6.81
C ASN A 52 -11.81 -0.15 5.72
N LYS A 53 -11.77 0.34 4.48
CA LYS A 53 -11.48 -0.45 3.29
C LYS A 53 -10.03 -0.91 3.25
N ASP A 54 -9.11 -0.03 3.65
CA ASP A 54 -7.66 -0.28 3.67
C ASP A 54 -7.29 -1.45 4.60
N LEU A 55 -7.96 -1.54 5.76
CA LEU A 55 -7.75 -2.63 6.72
C LEU A 55 -8.71 -3.81 6.53
N HIS A 56 -9.59 -3.74 5.53
CA HIS A 56 -10.65 -4.73 5.29
C HIS A 56 -11.49 -5.05 6.54
N LYS A 57 -11.83 -3.99 7.29
CA LYS A 57 -12.59 -4.05 8.55
C LYS A 57 -13.88 -3.26 8.44
N TYR A 58 -14.98 -3.87 8.85
CA TYR A 58 -16.31 -3.28 8.75
C TYR A 58 -17.04 -3.38 10.08
N LYS A 59 -17.61 -2.26 10.52
CA LYS A 59 -18.50 -2.25 11.69
C LYS A 59 -19.90 -2.60 11.22
N VAL A 60 -20.46 -3.68 11.75
CA VAL A 60 -21.78 -4.18 11.34
C VAL A 60 -22.72 -4.11 12.53
N LYS A 61 -23.90 -3.54 12.32
CA LYS A 61 -25.03 -3.59 13.25
C LYS A 61 -25.86 -4.84 12.94
N TYR A 62 -26.07 -5.70 13.92
CA TYR A 62 -26.76 -6.99 13.74
C TYR A 62 -27.68 -7.28 14.94
N THR A 63 -28.62 -8.20 14.74
CA THR A 63 -29.57 -8.62 15.77
C THR A 63 -29.23 -10.03 16.23
N THR A 64 -29.12 -10.24 17.54
CA THR A 64 -28.87 -11.57 18.12
C THR A 64 -30.17 -12.39 18.19
N GLN A 65 -30.07 -13.69 18.48
CA GLN A 65 -31.24 -14.56 18.68
C GLN A 65 -32.16 -14.06 19.82
N GLU A 66 -31.59 -13.39 20.82
CA GLU A 66 -32.30 -12.74 21.92
C GLU A 66 -32.92 -11.39 21.52
N LYS A 67 -32.98 -11.09 20.22
CA LYS A 67 -33.47 -9.82 19.65
C LYS A 67 -32.72 -8.58 20.15
N THR A 68 -31.52 -8.75 20.71
CA THR A 68 -30.68 -7.63 21.13
C THR A 68 -29.93 -7.09 19.93
N ILE A 69 -30.01 -5.78 19.73
CA ILE A 69 -29.25 -5.08 18.68
C ILE A 69 -27.84 -4.85 19.21
N SER A 70 -26.85 -5.37 18.49
CA SER A 70 -25.43 -5.21 18.80
C SER A 70 -24.68 -4.64 17.61
N SER A 71 -23.47 -4.11 17.85
CA SER A 71 -22.55 -3.74 16.78
C SER A 71 -21.13 -4.13 17.15
N ASP A 72 -20.44 -4.84 16.26
CA ASP A 72 -19.05 -5.24 16.42
C ASP A 72 -18.29 -5.01 15.10
N CYS A 73 -16.96 -5.03 15.18
CA CYS A 73 -16.08 -4.92 14.02
C CYS A 73 -15.74 -6.32 13.49
N PHE A 74 -15.98 -6.54 12.20
CA PHE A 74 -15.73 -7.79 11.50
C PHE A 74 -14.67 -7.61 10.43
N ARG A 75 -13.87 -8.65 10.21
CA ARG A 75 -12.97 -8.74 9.06
C ARG A 75 -13.76 -9.17 7.84
N VAL A 76 -13.29 -8.80 6.65
CA VAL A 76 -13.96 -9.07 5.38
C VAL A 76 -14.25 -10.55 5.11
N ASP A 77 -13.40 -11.47 5.60
CA ASP A 77 -13.57 -12.92 5.49
C ASP A 77 -14.71 -13.47 6.37
N MET A 78 -15.22 -12.66 7.29
CA MET A 78 -16.34 -12.98 8.16
C MET A 78 -17.66 -12.39 7.66
N ILE A 79 -17.66 -11.70 6.52
CA ILE A 79 -18.82 -11.00 5.97
C ILE A 79 -19.09 -11.49 4.56
N THR A 80 -20.35 -11.71 4.21
CA THR A 80 -20.78 -11.97 2.84
C THR A 80 -22.05 -11.20 2.52
N SER A 81 -22.23 -10.78 1.27
CA SER A 81 -23.47 -10.14 0.83
C SER A 81 -24.66 -11.07 1.04
N LYS A 82 -25.82 -10.51 1.38
CA LYS A 82 -27.05 -11.33 1.45
C LYS A 82 -27.42 -11.98 0.12
N ILE A 83 -27.12 -11.30 -0.98
CA ILE A 83 -27.43 -11.72 -2.34
C ILE A 83 -26.14 -12.23 -3.00
N ALA A 84 -26.14 -13.50 -3.40
CA ALA A 84 -24.95 -14.16 -3.95
C ALA A 84 -24.44 -13.50 -5.24
N SER A 85 -25.32 -12.96 -6.09
CA SER A 85 -24.91 -12.26 -7.32
C SER A 85 -24.15 -10.96 -7.02
N GLN A 86 -24.53 -10.23 -5.97
CA GLN A 86 -23.85 -9.00 -5.54
C GLN A 86 -22.44 -9.29 -5.02
N GLU A 87 -22.22 -10.46 -4.43
CA GLU A 87 -20.91 -10.86 -3.94
C GLU A 87 -19.88 -10.95 -5.09
N GLY A 88 -20.28 -11.57 -6.20
CA GLY A 88 -19.44 -11.67 -7.40
C GLY A 88 -19.11 -10.31 -8.00
N GLU A 89 -20.10 -9.41 -8.10
CA GLU A 89 -19.90 -8.05 -8.61
C GLU A 89 -18.99 -7.22 -7.70
N LYS A 90 -19.09 -7.39 -6.38
CA LYS A 90 -18.24 -6.68 -5.42
C LYS A 90 -16.80 -7.16 -5.48
N GLN A 91 -16.57 -8.47 -5.65
CA GLN A 91 -15.22 -9.02 -5.85
C GLN A 91 -14.62 -8.54 -7.18
N GLN A 92 -15.41 -8.52 -8.26
CA GLN A 92 -14.94 -8.06 -9.55
C GLN A 92 -14.59 -6.56 -9.52
N ARG A 93 -15.42 -5.73 -8.88
CA ARG A 93 -15.11 -4.31 -8.66
C ARG A 93 -13.84 -4.10 -7.85
N ALA A 94 -13.66 -4.84 -6.75
CA ALA A 94 -12.43 -4.79 -5.95
C ALA A 94 -11.19 -5.17 -6.80
N LYS A 95 -11.34 -6.14 -7.72
CA LYS A 95 -10.27 -6.55 -8.65
C LYS A 95 -9.91 -5.48 -9.66
N GLU A 96 -10.90 -4.76 -10.17
CA GLU A 96 -10.69 -3.67 -11.10
C GLU A 96 -10.04 -2.46 -10.41
N ASN A 97 -10.46 -2.13 -9.19
CA ASN A 97 -9.84 -1.06 -8.40
C ASN A 97 -8.38 -1.35 -8.08
N ALA A 98 -8.08 -2.56 -7.57
CA ALA A 98 -6.71 -2.96 -7.26
C ALA A 98 -5.79 -2.93 -8.50
N LYS A 99 -6.31 -3.23 -9.70
CA LYS A 99 -5.55 -3.10 -10.94
C LYS A 99 -5.25 -1.64 -11.29
N ARG A 100 -6.23 -0.74 -11.14
CA ARG A 100 -6.05 0.70 -11.41
C ARG A 100 -5.03 1.33 -10.48
N GLU A 101 -5.08 1.00 -9.19
CA GLU A 101 -4.09 1.47 -8.21
C GLU A 101 -2.67 1.02 -8.58
N ASN A 102 -2.50 -0.24 -8.99
CA ASN A 102 -1.18 -0.74 -9.39
C ASN A 102 -0.64 -0.04 -10.66
N ILE A 103 -1.51 0.24 -11.64
CA ILE A 103 -1.15 1.03 -12.82
C ILE A 103 -0.70 2.44 -12.43
N ASN A 104 -1.42 3.09 -11.51
CA ASN A 104 -1.06 4.42 -11.02
C ASN A 104 0.30 4.41 -10.29
N LEU A 105 0.53 3.44 -9.41
CA LEU A 105 1.81 3.28 -8.70
C LEU A 105 2.97 3.02 -9.65
N GLN A 106 2.76 2.25 -10.72
CA GLN A 106 3.78 2.04 -11.75
C GLN A 106 4.13 3.34 -12.46
N GLY A 107 3.13 4.14 -12.86
CA GLY A 107 3.36 5.45 -13.49
C GLY A 107 4.08 6.45 -12.57
N GLU A 108 3.77 6.44 -11.27
CA GLU A 108 4.49 7.26 -10.29
C GLU A 108 5.95 6.84 -10.15
N ASN A 109 6.23 5.53 -10.10
CA ASN A 109 7.59 5.01 -10.02
C ASN A 109 8.43 5.33 -11.25
N GLU A 110 7.86 5.22 -12.46
CA GLU A 110 8.52 5.62 -13.70
C GLU A 110 8.87 7.10 -13.70
N ARG A 111 7.97 7.97 -13.19
CA ARG A 111 8.24 9.40 -13.06
C ARG A 111 9.39 9.69 -12.08
N VAL A 112 9.40 9.03 -10.92
CA VAL A 112 10.48 9.19 -9.94
C VAL A 112 11.81 8.73 -10.52
N PHE A 113 11.83 7.60 -11.24
CA PHE A 113 13.03 7.10 -11.90
C PHE A 113 13.62 8.11 -12.90
N ASN A 114 12.77 8.73 -13.73
CA ASN A 114 13.21 9.73 -14.70
C ASN A 114 13.81 10.97 -14.02
N ILE A 115 13.18 11.46 -12.94
CA ILE A 115 13.72 12.58 -12.15
C ILE A 115 15.10 12.23 -11.57
N LEU A 116 15.27 11.00 -11.06
CA LEU A 116 16.56 10.56 -10.52
C LEU A 116 17.64 10.47 -11.60
N GLN A 117 17.30 10.06 -12.83
CA GLN A 117 18.24 10.07 -13.95
C GLN A 117 18.64 11.50 -14.33
N GLU A 118 17.68 12.42 -14.49
CA GLU A 118 17.97 13.82 -14.81
C GLU A 118 18.90 14.47 -13.78
N LEU A 119 18.66 14.22 -12.48
CA LEU A 119 19.55 14.71 -11.41
C LEU A 119 20.95 14.10 -11.48
N ASN A 120 21.06 12.82 -11.81
CA ASN A 120 22.35 12.15 -11.96
C ASN A 120 23.16 12.70 -13.14
N ASP A 121 22.49 13.03 -14.24
CA ASP A 121 23.11 13.64 -15.41
C ASP A 121 23.63 15.04 -15.07
N ILE A 122 22.83 15.87 -14.39
CA ILE A 122 23.24 17.20 -13.91
C ILE A 122 24.47 17.11 -12.98
N ILE A 123 24.47 16.15 -12.05
CA ILE A 123 25.60 15.94 -11.13
C ILE A 123 26.86 15.52 -11.92
N THR A 124 26.70 14.67 -12.92
CA THR A 124 27.81 14.19 -13.74
C THR A 124 28.42 15.31 -14.56
N GLU A 125 27.60 16.11 -15.24
CA GLU A 125 28.05 17.31 -15.96
C GLU A 125 28.76 18.30 -15.04
N SER A 126 28.20 18.55 -13.85
CA SER A 126 28.80 19.44 -12.85
C SER A 126 30.19 18.96 -12.39
N LYS A 127 30.39 17.64 -12.24
CA LYS A 127 31.69 17.05 -11.88
C LYS A 127 32.72 17.20 -13.01
N VAL A 128 32.30 16.98 -14.26
CA VAL A 128 33.17 17.18 -15.43
C VAL A 128 33.61 18.64 -15.52
N MET A 129 32.68 19.59 -15.39
CA MET A 129 32.97 21.02 -15.39
C MET A 129 33.92 21.42 -14.25
N SER A 130 33.69 20.91 -13.03
CA SER A 130 34.56 21.16 -11.88
C SER A 130 35.99 20.66 -12.12
N THR A 131 36.14 19.50 -12.78
CA THR A 131 37.44 18.90 -13.07
C THR A 131 38.20 19.72 -14.11
N SER A 132 37.52 20.06 -15.22
CA SER A 132 38.09 20.92 -16.26
C SER A 132 38.51 22.30 -15.72
N TYR A 133 37.72 22.89 -14.82
CA TYR A 133 38.07 24.16 -14.19
C TYR A 133 39.34 24.06 -13.32
N LYS A 134 39.50 22.95 -12.56
CA LYS A 134 40.71 22.72 -11.75
C LYS A 134 41.97 22.58 -12.62
N GLU A 135 41.87 21.87 -13.73
CA GLU A 135 42.97 21.72 -14.70
C GLU A 135 43.36 23.08 -15.30
N ALA A 136 42.39 23.87 -15.74
CA ALA A 136 42.65 25.21 -16.29
C ALA A 136 43.33 26.16 -15.29
N LEU A 137 42.95 26.10 -14.00
CA LEU A 137 43.61 26.86 -12.94
C LEU A 137 45.05 26.40 -12.71
N HIS A 138 45.29 25.10 -12.72
CA HIS A 138 46.62 24.51 -12.53
C HIS A 138 47.58 24.96 -13.65
N ASP A 139 47.16 24.87 -14.91
CA ASP A 139 47.97 25.31 -16.05
C ASP A 139 48.30 26.81 -16.00
N LYS A 140 47.32 27.63 -15.58
CA LYS A 140 47.52 29.06 -15.39
C LYS A 140 48.53 29.36 -14.27
N MET A 141 48.50 28.60 -13.16
CA MET A 141 49.47 28.74 -12.08
C MET A 141 50.88 28.38 -12.53
N ILE A 142 51.06 27.28 -13.30
CA ILE A 142 52.36 26.91 -13.87
C ILE A 142 52.90 28.03 -14.76
N GLY A 143 52.05 28.59 -15.64
CA GLY A 143 52.45 29.69 -16.51
C GLY A 143 52.93 30.93 -15.74
N LEU A 144 52.24 31.29 -14.66
CA LEU A 144 52.64 32.41 -13.79
C LEU A 144 53.98 32.15 -13.08
N GLN A 145 54.20 30.94 -12.58
CA GLN A 145 55.47 30.58 -11.93
C GLN A 145 56.64 30.60 -12.91
N GLN A 146 56.44 30.13 -14.14
CA GLN A 146 57.47 30.16 -15.18
C GLN A 146 57.82 31.59 -15.60
N ASN A 147 56.85 32.50 -15.66
CA ASN A 147 57.08 33.90 -15.98
C ASN A 147 57.83 34.61 -14.84
N ALA A 148 57.41 34.42 -13.59
CA ALA A 148 58.10 34.98 -12.43
C ALA A 148 59.57 34.52 -12.36
N ALA A 149 59.84 33.22 -12.58
CA ALA A 149 61.20 32.69 -12.60
C ALA A 149 62.08 33.26 -13.73
N LYS A 150 61.49 33.65 -14.86
CA LYS A 150 62.22 34.32 -15.96
C LYS A 150 62.53 35.78 -15.64
N GLU A 151 61.59 36.49 -15.02
CA GLU A 151 61.79 37.88 -14.60
C GLU A 151 62.88 37.98 -13.52
N ASP A 152 62.91 37.06 -12.56
CA ASP A 152 63.98 36.98 -11.54
C ASP A 152 65.36 36.68 -12.15
N LEU A 153 65.42 35.86 -13.22
CA LEU A 153 66.68 35.57 -13.93
C LEU A 153 67.22 36.77 -14.72
N HIS A 154 66.33 37.68 -15.15
CA HIS A 154 66.70 38.91 -15.85
C HIS A 154 67.09 40.06 -14.90
N ALA A 155 66.79 39.92 -13.60
CA ALA A 155 67.11 40.91 -12.57
C ALA A 155 68.45 40.66 -11.84
N LEU A 156 69.14 39.55 -12.16
CA LEU A 156 70.48 39.15 -11.67
C LEU A 156 71.57 39.47 -12.71
#